data_AF-A0A497S9F6-F1
#
_entry.id   AF-A0A497S9F6-F1
#
_cell.length_a   1.000
_cell.length_b   1.000
_cell.length_c   1.000
_cell.angle_alpha   90.00
_cell.angle_beta   90.00
_cell.angle_gamma   90.00
#
_symmetry.space_group_name_H-M   'P 1'
#
loop_
_entity.id
_entity.type
_entity.pdbx_description
1 polymer ?
#
loop_
_entity_poly.entity_id
_entity_poly.type
_entity_poly.pdbx_seq_one_letter_code
_entity_poly.pdbx_strand_id
1 'polypeptide(L)'
;MVNEEDHDEELYWGIVNSIINDKRVCIHPYLRRVSSERAFRLKRNHDEVLSECHLLEELKVAIENAPEEAILFHLDGRNDFATWVREEIGDLELGADLERIRPSKTIDVKSKLVHVLDSRIKALKYDSVNLIFD
;
A
#
# COMPACT_ATOMS: atom_id res chain seq x y z
N MET A 1 0.19 27.62 32.89
CA MET A 1 0.98 28.01 31.70
C MET A 1 0.85 26.84 30.76
N VAL A 2 0.06 26.98 29.70
CA VAL A 2 0.01 26.00 28.62
C VAL A 2 1.30 26.19 27.85
N ASN A 3 2.08 25.13 27.64
CA ASN A 3 3.35 25.22 26.93
C ASN A 3 3.06 25.67 25.50
N GLU A 4 3.76 26.70 25.02
CA GLU A 4 3.63 27.19 23.64
C GLU A 4 3.94 26.07 22.62
N GLU A 5 4.80 25.11 22.98
CA GLU A 5 5.11 23.93 22.17
C GLU A 5 3.89 23.01 21.91
N ASP A 6 3.00 22.83 22.90
CA ASP A 6 1.80 21.99 22.75
C ASP A 6 0.76 22.68 21.83
N HIS A 7 0.75 24.01 21.82
CA HIS A 7 -0.18 24.81 21.03
C HIS A 7 0.22 24.89 19.55
N ASP A 8 1.53 24.84 19.27
CA ASP A 8 2.08 24.74 17.91
C ASP A 8 1.85 23.35 17.31
N GLU A 9 1.94 22.30 18.12
CA GLU A 9 1.68 20.92 17.67
C GLU A 9 0.20 20.70 17.32
N GLU A 10 -0.72 21.23 18.13
CA GLU A 10 -2.17 21.14 17.88
C GLU A 10 -2.60 21.95 16.64
N LEU A 11 -1.97 23.12 16.41
CA LEU A 11 -2.19 23.92 15.21
C LEU A 11 -1.61 23.24 13.96
N TYR A 12 -0.41 22.66 14.07
CA TYR A 12 0.20 21.88 12.99
C TYR A 12 -0.68 20.70 12.59
N TRP A 13 -1.13 19.89 13.56
CA TRP A 13 -2.03 18.77 13.28
C TRP A 13 -3.42 19.24 12.80
N GLY A 14 -3.91 20.40 13.26
CA GLY A 14 -5.14 21.01 12.77
C GLY A 14 -5.06 21.42 11.29
N ILE A 15 -3.95 22.03 10.89
CA ILE A 15 -3.67 22.42 9.50
C ILE A 15 -3.43 21.19 8.63
N VAL A 16 -2.63 20.23 9.10
CA VAL A 16 -2.39 18.94 8.42
C VAL A 16 -3.72 18.21 8.21
N ASN A 17 -4.58 18.12 9.22
CA ASN A 17 -5.89 17.49 9.08
C ASN A 17 -6.80 18.26 8.12
N SER A 18 -6.76 19.60 8.11
CA SER A 18 -7.51 20.42 7.16
C SER A 18 -7.04 20.19 5.72
N ILE A 19 -5.73 20.11 5.51
CA ILE A 19 -5.12 19.85 4.20
C ILE A 19 -5.42 18.43 3.74
N ILE A 20 -5.22 17.42 4.57
CA ILE A 20 -5.58 16.02 4.28
C ILE A 20 -7.06 15.91 3.86
N ASN A 21 -7.94 16.72 4.45
CA ASN A 21 -9.36 16.73 4.13
C ASN A 21 -9.72 17.63 2.92
N ASP A 22 -8.81 18.49 2.45
CA ASP A 22 -8.96 19.25 1.22
C ASP A 22 -8.57 18.36 0.03
N LYS A 23 -9.50 18.19 -0.92
CA LYS A 23 -9.42 17.24 -2.03
C LYS A 23 -8.37 17.60 -3.11
N ARG A 24 -7.44 18.50 -2.80
CA ARG A 24 -6.38 19.01 -3.68
C ARG A 24 -4.97 18.67 -3.18
N VAL A 25 -4.84 17.79 -2.20
CA VAL A 25 -3.54 17.26 -1.75
C VAL A 25 -2.86 16.54 -2.91
N CYS A 26 -1.57 16.83 -3.11
CA CYS A 26 -0.73 16.12 -4.06
C CYS A 26 -0.65 14.65 -3.65
N ILE A 27 -1.38 13.78 -4.34
CA ILE A 27 -1.29 12.33 -4.12
C ILE A 27 0.11 11.87 -4.53
N HIS A 28 0.85 11.21 -3.63
CA HIS A 28 2.15 10.64 -3.97
C HIS A 28 2.08 9.83 -5.28
N PRO A 29 3.05 9.94 -6.21
CA PRO A 29 2.99 9.24 -7.49
C PRO A 29 2.75 7.73 -7.38
N TYR A 30 3.23 7.08 -6.34
CA TYR A 30 3.02 5.64 -6.07
C TYR A 30 1.63 5.29 -5.52
N LEU A 31 0.85 6.28 -5.06
CA LEU A 31 -0.55 6.11 -4.65
C LEU A 31 -1.53 6.41 -5.80
N ARG A 32 -1.02 6.64 -7.01
CA ARG A 32 -1.85 6.84 -8.20
C ARG A 32 -2.62 5.56 -8.56
N ARG A 33 -3.75 5.75 -9.23
CA ARG A 33 -4.48 4.66 -9.88
C ARG A 33 -3.75 4.21 -11.15
N VAL A 34 -3.53 2.90 -11.31
CA VAL A 34 -3.10 2.32 -12.59
C VAL A 34 -4.31 2.00 -13.48
N SER A 35 -4.08 2.00 -14.79
CA SER A 35 -5.10 1.69 -15.79
C SER A 35 -5.51 0.20 -15.75
N SER A 36 -6.63 -0.15 -16.37
CA SER A 36 -7.22 -1.50 -16.29
C SER A 36 -6.35 -2.59 -16.91
N GLU A 37 -5.58 -2.27 -17.96
CA GLU A 37 -4.64 -3.20 -18.59
C GLU A 37 -3.42 -3.51 -17.71
N ARG A 38 -3.17 -2.67 -16.70
CA ARG A 38 -2.08 -2.78 -15.73
C ARG A 38 -2.57 -3.17 -14.33
N ALA A 39 -3.86 -3.42 -14.15
CA ALA A 39 -4.42 -3.74 -12.84
C ALA A 39 -3.90 -5.09 -12.33
N PHE A 40 -3.68 -5.20 -11.03
CA PHE A 40 -3.40 -6.48 -10.39
C PHE A 40 -4.68 -7.29 -10.33
N ARG A 41 -4.65 -8.52 -10.88
CA ARG A 41 -5.77 -9.45 -10.73
C ARG A 41 -5.40 -10.47 -9.68
N LEU A 42 -6.01 -10.34 -8.50
CA LEU A 42 -5.90 -11.34 -7.47
C LEU A 42 -6.76 -12.54 -7.88
N LYS A 43 -6.12 -13.70 -8.01
CA LYS A 43 -6.71 -14.93 -8.47
C LYS A 43 -6.57 -16.03 -7.44
N ARG A 44 -7.56 -16.90 -7.37
CA ARG A 44 -7.47 -18.13 -6.59
C ARG A 44 -6.72 -19.23 -7.34
N ASN A 45 -6.85 -19.22 -8.67
CA ASN A 45 -6.26 -20.17 -9.61
C ASN A 45 -6.24 -19.53 -11.02
N HIS A 46 -5.97 -20.32 -12.07
CA HIS A 46 -5.88 -19.79 -13.44
C HIS A 46 -7.19 -19.20 -13.98
N ASP A 47 -8.34 -19.65 -13.47
CA ASP A 47 -9.68 -19.37 -14.03
C ASP A 47 -10.51 -18.41 -13.16
N GLU A 48 -10.19 -18.27 -11.87
CA GLU A 48 -10.99 -17.52 -10.91
C GLU A 48 -10.28 -16.25 -10.43
N VAL A 49 -10.80 -15.09 -10.84
CA VAL A 49 -10.38 -13.76 -10.35
C VAL A 49 -11.27 -13.36 -9.18
N LEU A 50 -10.66 -13.11 -8.02
CA LEU A 50 -11.33 -12.68 -6.79
C LEU A 50 -11.45 -11.16 -6.71
N SER A 51 -10.45 -10.43 -7.20
CA SER A 51 -10.43 -8.96 -7.17
C SER A 51 -9.54 -8.41 -8.28
N GLU A 52 -9.88 -7.21 -8.76
CA GLU A 52 -9.05 -6.41 -9.65
C GLU A 52 -8.66 -5.12 -8.90
N CYS A 53 -7.35 -4.89 -8.74
CA CYS A 53 -6.79 -3.82 -7.95
C CYS A 53 -5.98 -2.86 -8.83
N HIS A 54 -6.27 -1.58 -8.70
CA HIS A 54 -5.64 -0.48 -9.41
C HIS A 54 -4.86 0.46 -8.48
N LEU A 55 -5.02 0.27 -7.16
CA LEU A 55 -4.38 1.06 -6.12
C LEU A 55 -3.66 0.12 -5.14
N LEU A 56 -2.63 0.62 -4.47
CA LEU A 56 -1.97 -0.10 -3.38
C LEU A 56 -2.94 -0.40 -2.23
N GLU A 57 -3.86 0.53 -1.91
CA GLU A 57 -4.91 0.28 -0.91
C GLU A 57 -5.86 -0.84 -1.32
N GLU A 58 -6.28 -0.88 -2.58
CA GLU A 58 -7.16 -1.93 -3.11
C GLU A 58 -6.45 -3.30 -3.00
N LEU A 59 -5.15 -3.35 -3.35
CA LEU A 59 -4.36 -4.57 -3.20
C LEU A 59 -4.25 -5.03 -1.74
N LYS A 60 -3.99 -4.10 -0.81
CA LYS A 60 -3.92 -4.40 0.63
C LYS A 60 -5.21 -5.04 1.12
N VAL A 61 -6.35 -4.42 0.81
CA VAL A 61 -7.68 -4.89 1.21
C VAL A 61 -8.00 -6.23 0.55
N ALA A 62 -7.64 -6.41 -0.72
CA ALA A 62 -7.83 -7.68 -1.43
C ALA A 62 -7.06 -8.80 -0.75
N ILE A 63 -5.77 -8.60 -0.40
CA ILE A 63 -4.95 -9.57 0.32
C ILE A 63 -5.54 -9.88 1.69
N GLU A 64 -5.98 -8.87 2.44
CA GLU A 64 -6.59 -9.01 3.77
C GLU A 64 -7.86 -9.86 3.76
N ASN A 65 -8.64 -9.83 2.67
CA ASN A 65 -9.87 -10.60 2.53
C ASN A 65 -9.70 -11.90 1.72
N ALA A 66 -8.55 -12.11 1.07
CA ALA A 66 -8.29 -13.27 0.25
C ALA A 66 -8.22 -14.57 1.08
N PRO A 67 -8.67 -15.70 0.52
CA PRO A 67 -8.38 -17.00 1.08
C PRO A 67 -6.88 -17.33 0.92
N GLU A 68 -6.33 -18.16 1.82
CA GLU A 68 -4.88 -18.42 1.90
C GLU A 68 -4.33 -19.01 0.59
N GLU A 69 -5.08 -19.90 -0.05
CA GLU A 69 -4.69 -20.52 -1.32
C GLU A 69 -4.48 -19.50 -2.45
N ALA A 70 -5.23 -18.39 -2.46
CA ALA A 70 -5.02 -17.32 -3.44
C ALA A 70 -3.72 -16.57 -3.20
N ILE A 71 -3.36 -16.36 -1.92
CA ILE A 71 -2.08 -15.75 -1.56
C ILE A 71 -0.93 -16.66 -1.96
N LEU A 72 -1.03 -17.96 -1.67
CA LEU A 72 -0.01 -18.93 -2.04
C LEU A 72 0.14 -19.09 -3.54
N PHE A 73 -0.96 -19.06 -4.30
CA PHE A 73 -0.93 -19.09 -5.77
C PHE A 73 -0.06 -17.98 -6.36
N HIS A 74 -0.18 -16.76 -5.84
CA HIS A 74 0.60 -15.60 -6.28
C HIS A 74 2.03 -15.54 -5.71
N LEU A 75 2.39 -16.47 -4.82
CA LEU A 75 3.74 -16.61 -4.27
C LEU A 75 4.47 -17.86 -4.77
N ASP A 76 3.81 -18.68 -5.59
CA ASP A 76 4.37 -19.92 -6.12
C ASP A 76 5.38 -19.62 -7.24
N GLY A 77 6.63 -20.04 -7.03
CA GLY A 77 7.76 -19.80 -7.94
C GLY A 77 8.24 -18.35 -8.06
N ARG A 78 7.36 -17.35 -7.88
CA ARG A 78 7.64 -15.91 -7.92
C ARG A 78 6.66 -15.16 -7.01
N ASN A 79 7.00 -13.94 -6.60
CA ASN A 79 6.07 -13.05 -5.89
C ASN A 79 5.42 -12.09 -6.89
N ASP A 80 4.18 -12.41 -7.30
CA ASP A 80 3.41 -11.60 -8.24
C ASP A 80 3.11 -10.20 -7.67
N PHE A 81 2.87 -10.09 -6.36
CA PHE A 81 2.62 -8.81 -5.68
C PHE A 81 3.83 -7.90 -5.81
N ALA A 82 5.02 -8.42 -5.50
CA ALA A 82 6.27 -7.69 -5.61
C ALA A 82 6.55 -7.25 -7.05
N THR A 83 6.27 -8.13 -8.02
CA THR A 83 6.45 -7.85 -9.45
C THR A 83 5.55 -6.70 -9.89
N TRP A 84 4.25 -6.79 -9.60
CA TRP A 84 3.30 -5.74 -9.96
C TRP A 84 3.63 -4.38 -9.35
N VAL A 85 4.03 -4.36 -8.07
CA VAL A 85 4.44 -3.12 -7.41
C VAL A 85 5.67 -2.49 -8.09
N ARG A 86 6.67 -3.28 -8.48
CA ARG A 86 7.84 -2.72 -9.19
C ARG A 86 7.50 -2.26 -10.60
N GLU A 87 6.75 -3.05 -11.35
CA GLU A 87 6.57 -2.85 -12.79
C GLU A 87 5.45 -1.87 -13.10
N GLU A 88 4.33 -1.95 -12.37
CA GLU A 88 3.14 -1.14 -12.67
C GLU A 88 2.99 0.07 -11.74
N ILE A 89 3.33 -0.08 -10.46
CA ILE A 89 3.34 1.05 -9.52
C ILE A 89 4.66 1.82 -9.61
N GLY A 90 5.79 1.16 -9.85
CA GLY A 90 7.11 1.78 -9.93
C GLY A 90 7.78 2.00 -8.57
N ASP A 91 7.23 1.46 -7.48
CA ASP A 91 7.82 1.56 -6.14
C ASP A 91 8.84 0.42 -5.94
N LEU A 92 10.10 0.69 -6.32
CA LEU A 92 11.17 -0.30 -6.27
C LEU A 92 11.49 -0.76 -4.84
N GLU A 93 11.35 0.13 -3.86
CA GLU A 93 11.62 -0.15 -2.45
C GLU A 93 10.57 -1.12 -1.90
N LEU A 94 9.29 -0.77 -2.03
CA LEU A 94 8.19 -1.66 -1.61
C LEU A 94 8.24 -2.99 -2.35
N GLY A 95 8.53 -2.95 -3.65
CA GLY A 95 8.70 -4.15 -4.46
C GLY A 95 9.83 -5.05 -3.97
N ALA A 96 10.94 -4.50 -3.50
CA ALA A 96 12.04 -5.29 -2.91
C ALA A 96 11.66 -5.85 -1.54
N ASP A 97 10.92 -5.11 -0.72
CA ASP A 97 10.46 -5.57 0.60
C ASP A 97 9.47 -6.73 0.49
N LEU A 98 8.50 -6.62 -0.43
CA LEU A 98 7.56 -7.70 -0.73
C LEU A 98 8.28 -8.94 -1.27
N GLU A 99 9.29 -8.77 -2.12
CA GLU A 99 10.08 -9.87 -2.67
C GLU A 99 10.78 -10.71 -1.59
N ARG A 100 11.08 -10.16 -0.40
CA ARG A 100 11.69 -10.94 0.69
C ARG A 100 10.68 -11.79 1.45
N ILE A 101 9.39 -11.64 1.19
CA ILE A 101 8.33 -12.42 1.81
C ILE A 101 8.18 -13.74 1.05
N ARG A 102 8.32 -14.85 1.78
CA ARG A 102 8.21 -16.21 1.28
C ARG A 102 7.29 -17.04 2.17
N PRO A 103 6.46 -17.92 1.60
CA PRO A 103 5.69 -18.88 2.38
C PRO A 103 6.58 -19.76 3.25
N SER A 104 6.20 -19.91 4.51
CA SER A 104 6.81 -20.88 5.42
C SER A 104 5.79 -21.34 6.45
N LYS A 105 5.99 -22.53 7.02
CA LYS A 105 5.04 -23.14 7.98
C LYS A 105 4.80 -22.30 9.25
N THR A 106 5.70 -21.38 9.57
CA THR A 106 5.70 -20.63 10.83
C THR A 106 5.33 -19.16 10.65
N ILE A 107 5.19 -18.68 9.41
CA ILE A 107 4.95 -17.27 9.11
C ILE A 107 3.53 -17.13 8.59
N ASP A 108 2.75 -16.27 9.23
CA ASP A 108 1.54 -15.74 8.62
C ASP A 108 1.93 -14.75 7.51
N VAL A 109 2.03 -15.30 6.30
CA VAL A 109 2.46 -14.59 5.10
C VAL A 109 1.52 -13.45 4.76
N LYS A 110 0.22 -13.68 4.91
CA LYS A 110 -0.84 -12.72 4.59
C LYS A 110 -0.72 -11.50 5.50
N SER A 111 -0.62 -11.70 6.81
CA SER A 111 -0.40 -10.61 7.76
C SER A 111 0.89 -9.83 7.47
N LYS A 112 1.96 -10.52 7.07
CA LYS A 112 3.23 -9.87 6.72
C LYS A 112 3.12 -9.01 5.45
N LEU A 113 2.46 -9.50 4.41
CA LEU A 113 2.19 -8.74 3.18
C LEU A 113 1.38 -7.47 3.48
N VAL A 114 0.29 -7.63 4.24
CA VAL A 114 -0.58 -6.50 4.63
C VAL A 114 0.20 -5.48 5.45
N HIS A 115 1.01 -5.91 6.42
CA HIS A 115 1.80 -5.02 7.25
C HIS A 115 2.81 -4.18 6.44
N VAL A 116 3.52 -4.80 5.50
CA VAL A 116 4.48 -4.09 4.64
C VAL A 116 3.77 -3.08 3.73
N LEU A 117 2.65 -3.47 3.11
CA LEU A 117 1.82 -2.57 2.30
C LEU A 117 1.29 -1.39 3.13
N ASP A 118 0.70 -1.67 4.30
CA ASP A 118 0.10 -0.65 5.16
C ASP A 118 1.14 0.38 5.63
N SER A 119 2.32 -0.09 6.05
CA SER A 119 3.40 0.77 6.52
C SER A 119 3.89 1.69 5.42
N ARG A 120 4.10 1.16 4.20
CA ARG A 120 4.51 1.97 3.06
C ARG A 120 3.43 2.97 2.65
N ILE A 121 2.17 2.55 2.54
CA ILE A 121 1.06 3.45 2.19
C ILE A 121 0.96 4.62 3.19
N LYS A 122 1.11 4.35 4.49
CA LYS A 122 1.11 5.39 5.53
C LYS A 122 2.27 6.37 5.36
N ALA A 123 3.48 5.87 5.10
CA ALA A 123 4.65 6.71 4.84
C ALA A 123 4.41 7.61 3.60
N LEU A 124 3.95 7.04 2.49
CA LEU A 124 3.66 7.80 1.26
C LEU A 124 2.58 8.88 1.46
N LYS A 125 1.57 8.60 2.29
CA LYS A 125 0.54 9.58 2.66
C LYS A 125 1.12 10.72 3.50
N TYR A 126 2.02 10.40 4.43
CA TYR A 126 2.72 11.41 5.22
C TYR A 126 3.63 12.28 4.34
N ASP A 127 4.39 11.67 3.43
CA ASP A 127 5.26 12.39 2.49
C ASP A 127 4.46 13.29 1.53
N SER A 128 3.27 12.85 1.11
CA SER A 128 2.34 13.65 0.30
C SER A 128 1.93 14.96 0.98
N VAL A 129 1.82 14.95 2.31
CA VAL A 129 1.48 16.13 3.11
C VAL A 129 2.70 17.05 3.24
N ASN A 130 3.90 16.50 3.40
CA ASN A 130 5.13 17.30 3.49
C ASN A 130 5.49 18.00 2.17
N LEU A 131 5.15 17.40 1.01
CA LEU A 131 5.28 18.03 -0.30
C LEU A 131 4.44 19.32 -0.47
N ILE A 132 3.52 19.62 0.44
CA ILE A 132 2.70 20.84 0.42
C ILE A 132 3.38 21.99 1.20
N PHE A 133 4.31 21.66 2.09
CA PHE A 133 4.94 22.62 3.00
C PHE A 133 6.39 22.97 2.64
N ASP A 134 6.97 22.30 1.64
CA ASP A 134 8.23 22.67 0.97
C ASP A 134 7.98 23.65 -0.20
#